data_AF-A0A136MWA1-F1
#
_entry.id   AF-A0A136MWA1-F1
#
_cell.length_a   1.000
_cell.length_b   1.000
_cell.length_c   1.000
_cell.angle_alpha   90.00
_cell.angle_beta   90.00
_cell.angle_gamma   90.00
#
_symmetry.space_group_name_H-M   'P 1'
#
loop_
_entity.id
_entity.type
_entity.pdbx_description
1 polymer ?
#
loop_
_entity_poly.entity_id
_entity_poly.type
_entity_poly.pdbx_seq_one_letter_code
_entity_poly.pdbx_strand_id
1 'polypeptide(L)'
;MHFRKIKVVFVIMLIFSGLVMSCRNKVNRDVADKSTSVEATYETKEFLEFYDRFGSDSVFQMQHIVFPLEGMKAIVDSLERPDPDFHWQKEDWVIHGPFDDMDGTFSREFVDFNGLVIEKIYDPSGTFSMERRFKKLASGWNLIYYREMGRY
;
A
#
# COMPACT_ATOMS: atom_id res chain seq x y z
N MET A 1 61.65 13.80 -11.58
CA MET A 1 62.40 12.89 -12.47
C MET A 1 63.37 12.08 -11.62
N HIS A 2 63.04 10.83 -11.29
CA HIS A 2 64.02 9.77 -10.98
C HIS A 2 63.30 8.41 -10.94
N PHE A 3 63.48 7.65 -12.01
CA PHE A 3 63.21 6.22 -12.08
C PHE A 3 64.26 5.45 -11.25
N ARG A 4 63.83 4.41 -10.52
CA ARG A 4 64.68 3.27 -10.15
C ARG A 4 63.99 1.96 -10.54
N LYS A 5 64.86 0.99 -10.85
CA LYS A 5 64.66 -0.09 -11.81
C LYS A 5 64.22 -1.39 -11.12
N ILE A 6 63.33 -2.09 -11.82
CA ILE A 6 63.12 -3.55 -11.94
C ILE A 6 64.29 -4.42 -11.46
N LYS A 7 63.97 -5.52 -10.75
CA LYS A 7 64.47 -6.88 -11.10
C LYS A 7 63.65 -8.01 -10.43
N VAL A 8 63.37 -8.99 -11.29
CA VAL A 8 62.61 -10.24 -11.17
C VAL A 8 63.16 -11.18 -10.10
N VAL A 9 62.27 -11.79 -9.31
CA VAL A 9 62.54 -13.07 -8.63
C VAL A 9 61.31 -13.97 -8.76
N PHE A 10 61.44 -14.97 -9.62
CA PHE A 10 60.58 -16.15 -9.75
C PHE A 10 60.90 -17.13 -8.62
N VAL A 11 59.92 -17.50 -7.79
CA VAL A 11 59.93 -18.73 -6.97
C VAL A 11 58.47 -19.19 -6.87
N ILE A 12 58.00 -20.04 -7.77
CA ILE A 12 57.89 -21.50 -7.58
C ILE A 12 57.26 -21.86 -6.23
N MET A 13 55.94 -21.92 -6.19
CA MET A 13 55.24 -22.86 -5.31
C MET A 13 53.99 -23.38 -6.02
N LEU A 14 54.26 -24.31 -6.94
CA LEU A 14 53.33 -25.37 -7.32
C LEU A 14 53.05 -26.24 -6.07
N ILE A 15 51.90 -26.93 -6.11
CA ILE A 15 51.47 -28.03 -5.22
C ILE A 15 50.59 -27.57 -4.05
N PHE A 16 49.28 -27.42 -4.30
CA PHE A 16 48.22 -28.15 -3.57
C PHE A 16 46.84 -27.93 -4.23
N SER A 17 46.73 -28.11 -5.55
CA SER A 17 45.43 -28.25 -6.23
C SER A 17 45.21 -29.71 -6.56
N GLY A 18 44.44 -30.40 -5.70
CA GLY A 18 44.05 -31.77 -5.92
C GLY A 18 43.02 -32.23 -4.90
N LEU A 19 41.83 -32.53 -5.41
CA LEU A 19 40.73 -33.32 -4.82
C LEU A 19 39.69 -32.56 -4.01
N VAL A 20 38.63 -32.12 -4.72
CA VAL A 20 37.27 -32.61 -4.41
C VAL A 20 36.51 -32.87 -5.72
N MET A 21 36.33 -34.16 -6.00
CA MET A 21 35.24 -34.71 -6.82
C MET A 21 33.89 -34.56 -6.09
N SER A 22 32.81 -34.77 -6.84
CA SER A 22 31.42 -35.04 -6.42
C SER A 22 30.53 -33.82 -6.11
N CYS A 23 29.29 -33.68 -6.58
CA CYS A 23 28.39 -34.58 -7.31
C CYS A 23 27.61 -33.81 -8.38
N ARG A 24 27.39 -34.49 -9.51
CA ARG A 24 26.46 -34.14 -10.58
C ARG A 24 25.05 -34.55 -10.13
N ASN A 25 24.25 -33.63 -9.62
CA ASN A 25 22.82 -33.87 -9.40
C ASN A 25 22.02 -33.17 -10.49
N LYS A 26 21.60 -33.92 -11.52
CA LYS A 26 20.57 -33.48 -12.46
C LYS A 26 19.23 -33.57 -11.73
N VAL A 27 18.88 -32.51 -11.00
CA VAL A 27 17.49 -32.30 -10.59
C VAL A 27 16.83 -31.59 -11.75
N ASN A 28 16.10 -32.36 -12.56
CA ASN A 28 15.12 -31.84 -13.48
C ASN A 28 13.99 -31.26 -12.63
N ARG A 29 14.07 -29.96 -12.34
CA ARG A 29 13.01 -29.18 -11.68
C ARG A 29 12.24 -28.45 -12.77
N ASP A 30 11.50 -29.21 -13.55
CA ASP A 30 10.23 -28.71 -14.10
C ASP A 30 9.21 -28.73 -12.96
N VAL A 31 9.44 -27.90 -11.95
CA VAL A 31 8.35 -27.41 -11.11
C VAL A 31 8.20 -25.98 -11.56
N ALA A 32 7.24 -25.78 -12.46
CA ALA A 32 6.62 -24.48 -12.62
C ALA A 32 6.20 -24.05 -11.21
N ASP A 33 7.04 -23.20 -10.62
CA ASP A 33 6.68 -22.37 -9.49
C ASP A 33 5.58 -21.47 -10.00
N LYS A 34 4.34 -21.97 -9.94
CA LYS A 34 3.16 -21.13 -9.92
C LYS A 34 3.17 -20.48 -8.54
N SER A 35 4.09 -19.54 -8.37
CA SER A 35 3.97 -18.47 -7.41
C SER A 35 2.64 -17.82 -7.75
N THR A 36 1.60 -18.30 -7.08
CA THR A 36 0.31 -17.63 -7.07
C THR A 36 0.59 -16.44 -6.17
N SER A 37 1.12 -15.37 -6.75
CA SER A 37 1.11 -14.06 -6.12
C SER A 37 -0.33 -13.85 -5.69
N VAL A 38 -0.57 -13.84 -4.39
CA VAL A 38 -1.88 -13.46 -3.86
C VAL A 38 -2.01 -11.99 -4.26
N GLU A 39 -2.76 -11.74 -5.33
CA GLU A 39 -3.10 -10.41 -5.81
C GLU A 39 -3.73 -9.67 -4.63
N ALA A 40 -3.23 -8.46 -4.35
CA ALA A 40 -3.76 -7.69 -3.23
C ALA A 40 -5.24 -7.36 -3.51
N THR A 41 -6.10 -7.37 -2.49
CA THR A 41 -7.54 -7.24 -2.71
C THR A 41 -7.92 -5.95 -3.47
N TYR A 42 -7.16 -4.87 -3.27
CA TYR A 42 -7.37 -3.59 -3.95
C TYR A 42 -6.99 -3.59 -5.44
N GLU A 43 -6.25 -4.60 -5.92
CA GLU A 43 -5.90 -4.77 -7.34
C GLU A 43 -6.95 -5.60 -8.09
N THR A 44 -7.79 -6.33 -7.35
CA THR A 44 -8.82 -7.17 -7.95
C THR A 44 -9.81 -6.34 -8.76
N LYS A 45 -10.20 -6.87 -9.91
CA LYS A 45 -11.20 -6.24 -10.79
C LYS A 45 -12.48 -5.84 -10.04
N GLU A 46 -12.95 -6.68 -9.13
CA GLU A 46 -14.17 -6.40 -8.35
C GLU A 46 -14.03 -5.16 -7.47
N PHE A 47 -12.90 -5.00 -6.76
CA PHE A 47 -12.69 -3.83 -5.93
C PHE A 47 -12.51 -2.57 -6.79
N LEU A 48 -11.78 -2.66 -7.90
CA LEU A 48 -11.57 -1.53 -8.81
C LEU A 48 -12.89 -1.02 -9.40
N GLU A 49 -13.77 -1.92 -9.86
CA GLU A 49 -15.11 -1.56 -10.36
C GLU A 49 -15.97 -0.92 -9.27
N PHE A 50 -15.92 -1.46 -8.05
CA PHE A 50 -16.58 -0.83 -6.91
C PHE A 50 -16.05 0.59 -6.64
N TYR A 51 -14.72 0.74 -6.55
CA TYR A 51 -14.07 1.98 -6.13
C TYR A 51 -14.28 3.10 -7.16
N ASP A 52 -14.16 2.79 -8.45
CA ASP A 52 -14.45 3.73 -9.53
C ASP A 52 -15.90 4.24 -9.48
N ARG A 53 -16.85 3.33 -9.31
CA ARG A 53 -18.26 3.68 -9.17
C ARG A 53 -18.56 4.43 -7.87
N PHE A 54 -17.91 4.06 -6.77
CA PHE A 54 -18.03 4.73 -5.49
C PHE A 54 -17.58 6.19 -5.56
N GLY A 55 -16.54 6.51 -6.35
CA GLY A 55 -16.08 7.87 -6.56
C GLY A 55 -16.89 8.67 -7.58
N SER A 56 -17.60 8.03 -8.51
CA SER A 56 -18.25 8.69 -9.66
C SER A 56 -19.78 8.77 -9.59
N ASP A 57 -20.43 7.90 -8.81
CA ASP A 57 -21.89 7.83 -8.67
C ASP A 57 -22.28 8.12 -7.20
N SER A 58 -22.83 9.31 -6.96
CA SER A 58 -23.20 9.76 -5.61
C SER A 58 -24.32 8.93 -4.99
N VAL A 59 -25.25 8.39 -5.78
CA VAL A 59 -26.32 7.53 -5.28
C VAL A 59 -25.72 6.19 -4.85
N PHE A 60 -24.84 5.62 -5.67
CA PHE A 60 -24.13 4.39 -5.34
C PHE A 60 -23.24 4.56 -4.11
N GLN A 61 -22.53 5.70 -4.00
CA GLN A 61 -21.73 6.04 -2.84
C GLN A 61 -22.57 6.01 -1.56
N MET A 62 -23.71 6.70 -1.53
CA MET A 62 -24.60 6.75 -0.37
C MET A 62 -25.19 5.39 0.01
N GLN A 63 -25.34 4.48 -0.95
CA GLN A 63 -25.82 3.11 -0.70
C GLN A 63 -24.74 2.17 -0.15
N HIS A 64 -23.46 2.50 -0.36
CA HIS A 64 -22.31 1.68 0.03
C HIS A 64 -21.49 2.33 1.15
N ILE A 65 -22.13 3.16 1.96
CA ILE A 65 -21.58 3.65 3.23
C ILE A 65 -22.41 3.03 4.36
N VAL A 66 -21.73 2.46 5.34
CA VAL A 66 -22.39 1.97 6.56
C VAL A 66 -22.56 3.14 7.52
N PHE A 67 -23.75 3.72 7.56
CA PHE A 67 -24.12 4.75 8.55
C PHE A 67 -24.75 4.14 9.82
N PRO A 68 -24.54 4.72 11.02
CA PRO A 68 -23.60 5.81 11.32
C PRO A 68 -22.16 5.34 11.08
N LEU A 69 -21.38 6.15 10.36
CA LEU A 69 -20.08 5.74 9.86
C LEU A 69 -19.00 6.11 10.88
N GLU A 70 -18.24 5.11 11.35
CA GLU A 70 -17.10 5.33 12.23
C GLU A 70 -16.08 6.28 11.58
N GLY A 71 -15.43 7.13 12.38
CA GLY A 71 -14.50 8.06 11.79
C GLY A 71 -13.93 9.09 12.75
N MET A 72 -13.29 10.08 12.16
CA MET A 72 -12.73 11.22 12.87
C MET A 72 -12.75 12.45 11.95
N LYS A 73 -13.16 13.59 12.50
CA LYS A 73 -13.07 14.90 11.85
C LYS A 73 -11.66 15.45 11.95
N ALA A 74 -11.30 16.33 11.00
CA ALA A 74 -10.05 17.05 11.07
C ALA A 74 -10.05 17.99 12.28
N ILE A 75 -8.92 18.03 13.01
CA ILE A 75 -8.74 18.98 14.11
C ILE A 75 -8.52 20.37 13.51
N VAL A 76 -9.44 21.30 13.77
CA VAL A 76 -9.37 22.66 13.21
C VAL A 76 -8.77 23.64 14.23
N ASP A 77 -9.03 23.42 15.52
CA ASP A 77 -8.43 24.20 16.62
C ASP A 77 -7.41 23.35 17.39
N SER A 78 -6.23 23.92 17.66
CA SER A 78 -5.20 23.31 18.53
C SER A 78 -5.68 22.88 19.92
N LEU A 79 -6.77 23.45 20.42
CA LEU A 79 -7.37 23.11 21.71
C LEU A 79 -8.44 22.00 21.61
N GLU A 80 -8.88 21.69 20.40
CA GLU A 80 -9.86 20.63 20.13
C GLU A 80 -9.23 19.26 20.40
N ARG A 81 -10.00 18.38 21.01
CA ARG A 81 -9.61 16.99 21.25
C ARG A 81 -10.47 16.09 20.38
N PRO A 82 -9.90 15.03 19.77
CA PRO A 82 -10.68 14.04 19.06
C PRO A 82 -11.77 13.48 19.96
N ASP A 83 -13.01 13.51 19.48
CA ASP A 83 -14.13 12.84 20.12
C ASP A 83 -14.08 11.35 19.75
N PRO A 84 -13.83 10.44 20.72
CA PRO A 84 -13.75 9.01 20.44
C PRO A 84 -15.10 8.39 20.05
N ASP A 85 -16.21 9.04 20.35
CA ASP A 85 -17.57 8.56 20.07
C ASP A 85 -18.16 9.19 18.80
N PHE A 86 -17.36 9.96 18.05
CA PHE A 86 -17.79 10.61 16.83
C PHE A 86 -18.13 9.60 15.71
N HIS A 87 -19.25 9.84 15.04
CA HIS A 87 -19.66 9.11 13.84
C HIS A 87 -20.25 10.07 12.81
N TRP A 88 -19.89 9.87 11.53
CA TRP A 88 -20.51 10.59 10.43
C TRP A 88 -21.96 10.15 10.26
N GLN A 89 -22.87 11.12 10.18
CA GLN A 89 -24.28 10.87 9.91
C GLN A 89 -24.55 10.98 8.41
N LYS A 90 -25.61 10.30 7.97
CA LYS A 90 -25.99 10.26 6.56
C LYS A 90 -26.37 11.65 6.06
N GLU A 91 -27.03 12.43 6.90
CA GLU A 91 -27.54 13.76 6.61
C GLU A 91 -26.43 14.81 6.46
N ASP A 92 -25.29 14.57 7.11
CA ASP A 92 -24.12 15.46 7.13
C ASP A 92 -22.99 15.00 6.19
N TRP A 93 -23.22 13.91 5.43
CA TRP A 93 -22.20 13.34 4.57
C TRP A 93 -21.92 14.22 3.35
N VAL A 94 -20.64 14.50 3.12
CA VAL A 94 -20.17 15.20 1.93
C VAL A 94 -19.78 14.16 0.87
N ILE A 95 -20.37 14.25 -0.32
CA ILE A 95 -20.07 13.33 -1.41
C ILE A 95 -18.59 13.47 -1.82
N HIS A 96 -17.88 12.35 -1.82
CA HIS A 96 -16.50 12.27 -2.27
C HIS A 96 -16.40 11.98 -3.76
N GLY A 97 -15.45 12.61 -4.44
CA GLY A 97 -15.09 12.28 -5.82
C GLY A 97 -14.04 11.16 -5.92
N PRO A 98 -13.64 10.81 -7.16
CA PRO A 98 -12.46 9.98 -7.39
C PRO A 98 -11.22 10.65 -6.79
N PHE A 99 -10.19 9.86 -6.51
CA PHE A 99 -8.90 10.42 -6.10
C PHE A 99 -8.34 11.32 -7.21
N ASP A 100 -7.95 12.52 -6.82
CA ASP A 100 -7.19 13.50 -7.58
C ASP A 100 -5.93 13.79 -6.78
N ASP A 101 -4.76 13.66 -7.41
CA ASP A 101 -3.47 13.92 -6.75
C ASP A 101 -3.17 15.41 -6.62
N MET A 102 -4.04 16.28 -7.15
CA MET A 102 -3.92 17.73 -7.14
C MET A 102 -2.55 18.18 -7.67
N ASP A 103 -2.23 17.80 -8.90
CA ASP A 103 -0.96 18.05 -9.57
C ASP A 103 0.25 17.49 -8.79
N GLY A 104 0.05 16.33 -8.16
CA GLY A 104 1.07 15.63 -7.36
C GLY A 104 1.26 16.19 -5.94
N THR A 105 0.36 17.07 -5.46
CA THR A 105 0.36 17.56 -4.08
C THR A 105 0.08 16.44 -3.07
N PHE A 106 -0.68 15.42 -3.46
CA PHE A 106 -1.02 14.30 -2.59
C PHE A 106 -0.55 12.96 -3.18
N SER A 107 -0.08 12.10 -2.29
CA SER A 107 0.21 10.69 -2.59
C SER A 107 -0.91 9.80 -2.05
N ARG A 108 -1.06 8.63 -2.65
CA ARG A 108 -2.04 7.61 -2.23
C ARG A 108 -1.38 6.26 -2.06
N GLU A 109 -1.76 5.57 -0.99
CA GLU A 109 -1.37 4.20 -0.69
C GLU A 109 -2.62 3.36 -0.42
N PHE A 110 -2.60 2.10 -0.89
CA PHE A 110 -3.55 1.08 -0.45
C PHE A 110 -2.84 0.00 0.36
N VAL A 111 -3.48 -0.43 1.44
CA VAL A 111 -3.05 -1.55 2.26
C VAL A 111 -4.18 -2.56 2.35
N ASP A 112 -3.87 -3.83 2.09
CA ASP A 112 -4.78 -4.94 2.39
C ASP A 112 -4.42 -5.53 3.75
N PHE A 113 -5.41 -5.58 4.65
CA PHE A 113 -5.26 -6.15 5.97
C PHE A 113 -6.49 -6.94 6.38
N ASN A 114 -6.38 -8.27 6.42
CA ASN A 114 -7.45 -9.17 6.89
C ASN A 114 -8.80 -8.95 6.16
N GLY A 115 -8.77 -8.77 4.83
CA GLY A 115 -9.97 -8.53 4.02
C GLY A 115 -10.53 -7.12 4.14
N LEU A 116 -9.74 -6.18 4.68
CA LEU A 116 -9.98 -4.75 4.70
C LEU A 116 -9.05 -4.08 3.68
N VAL A 117 -9.60 -3.22 2.84
CA VAL A 117 -8.80 -2.32 2.01
C VAL A 117 -8.75 -0.97 2.70
N ILE A 118 -7.55 -0.53 3.07
CA ILE A 118 -7.29 0.77 3.69
C ILE A 118 -6.67 1.67 2.62
N GLU A 119 -7.34 2.76 2.30
CA GLU A 119 -6.80 3.84 1.48
C GLU A 119 -6.26 4.93 2.40
N LYS A 120 -5.03 5.35 2.16
CA LYS A 120 -4.42 6.53 2.78
C LYS A 120 -4.05 7.53 1.70
N ILE A 121 -4.47 8.78 1.89
CA ILE A 121 -4.06 9.91 1.06
C ILE A 121 -3.31 10.87 1.97
N TYR A 122 -2.14 11.33 1.56
CA TYR A 122 -1.28 12.16 2.40
C TYR A 122 -0.44 13.12 1.58
N ASP A 123 -0.11 14.26 2.17
CA ASP A 123 0.85 15.19 1.57
C ASP A 123 2.28 14.65 1.71
N PRO A 124 3.27 15.14 0.94
CA PRO A 124 4.65 14.66 1.02
C PRO A 124 5.29 14.74 2.41
N SER A 125 4.85 15.67 3.27
CA SER A 125 5.35 15.76 4.64
C SER A 125 4.68 14.77 5.60
N GLY A 126 3.54 14.19 5.22
CA GLY A 126 2.68 13.38 6.08
C GLY A 126 1.91 14.17 7.15
N THR A 127 2.00 15.51 7.13
CA THR A 127 1.32 16.39 8.09
C THR A 127 -0.20 16.36 7.89
N PHE A 128 -0.64 16.27 6.65
CA PHE A 128 -2.04 16.15 6.27
C PHE A 128 -2.28 14.75 5.75
N SER A 129 -3.27 14.07 6.33
CA SER A 129 -3.68 12.76 5.84
C SER A 129 -5.19 12.57 5.93
N MET A 130 -5.70 11.73 5.04
CA MET A 130 -7.05 11.19 5.02
C MET A 130 -6.94 9.66 5.02
N GLU A 131 -7.91 8.99 5.63
CA GLU A 131 -7.98 7.53 5.62
C GLU A 131 -9.42 7.05 5.36
N ARG A 132 -9.56 6.09 4.44
CA ARG A 132 -10.83 5.40 4.18
C ARG A 132 -10.60 3.90 4.34
N ARG A 133 -11.52 3.21 5.00
CA ARG A 133 -11.46 1.75 5.12
C ARG A 133 -12.69 1.12 4.49
N PHE A 134 -12.44 0.21 3.56
CA PHE A 134 -13.46 -0.51 2.83
C PHE A 134 -13.46 -1.97 3.22
N LYS A 135 -14.66 -2.54 3.40
CA LYS A 135 -14.84 -3.95 3.71
C LYS A 135 -15.91 -4.56 2.82
N LYS A 136 -15.67 -5.80 2.39
CA LYS A 136 -16.69 -6.58 1.70
C LYS A 136 -17.66 -7.19 2.72
N LEU A 137 -18.92 -6.78 2.63
CA LEU A 137 -20.04 -7.27 3.42
C LEU A 137 -20.98 -8.10 2.51
N ALA A 138 -22.09 -8.60 3.07
CA ALA A 138 -23.09 -9.33 2.28
C ALA A 138 -23.70 -8.47 1.15
N SER A 139 -23.76 -7.14 1.32
CA SER A 139 -24.22 -6.18 0.31
C SER A 139 -23.13 -5.79 -0.72
N GLY A 140 -21.92 -6.33 -0.61
CA GLY A 140 -20.78 -5.95 -1.43
C GLY A 140 -19.77 -5.09 -0.67
N TRP A 141 -18.90 -4.39 -1.40
CA TRP A 141 -17.92 -3.48 -0.81
C TRP A 141 -18.58 -2.24 -0.23
N ASN A 142 -18.20 -1.87 0.99
CA ASN A 142 -18.74 -0.68 1.67
C ASN A 142 -17.62 0.10 2.34
N LEU A 143 -17.76 1.42 2.40
CA LEU A 143 -17.00 2.28 3.30
C LEU A 143 -17.50 2.06 4.73
N ILE A 144 -16.58 1.69 5.62
CA ILE A 144 -16.89 1.40 7.03
C ILE A 144 -16.15 2.31 8.02
N TYR A 145 -15.18 3.09 7.55
CA TYR A 145 -14.51 4.10 8.36
C TYR A 145 -14.01 5.26 7.49
N TYR A 146 -14.13 6.49 7.99
CA TYR A 146 -13.57 7.68 7.34
C TYR A 146 -12.90 8.64 8.34
N ARG A 147 -11.61 8.89 8.15
CA ARG A 147 -10.88 10.00 8.77
C ARG A 147 -10.72 11.12 7.75
N GLU A 148 -11.26 12.29 8.07
CA GLU A 148 -11.22 13.48 7.22
C GLU A 148 -9.79 13.93 6.93
N MET A 149 -9.57 14.59 5.79
CA MET A 149 -8.26 15.19 5.50
C MET A 149 -7.92 16.22 6.56
N GLY A 150 -6.88 15.97 7.35
CA GLY A 150 -6.55 16.82 8.47
C GLY A 150 -5.18 16.52 9.05
N ARG A 151 -4.84 17.28 10.10
CA ARG A 151 -3.61 17.09 10.88
C ARG A 151 -3.94 16.19 12.06
N TYR A 152 -3.14 15.15 12.27
CA TYR A 152 -3.34 14.14 13.31
C TYR A 152 -2.02 13.81 14.00
#